data_AF-A0A2Z5YZK1-F1
#
_entry.id   AF-A0A2Z5YZK1-F1
#
_cell.length_a   1.000
_cell.length_b   1.000
_cell.length_c   1.000
_cell.angle_alpha   90.00
_cell.angle_beta   90.00
_cell.angle_gamma   90.00
#
_symmetry.space_group_name_H-M   'P 1'
#
loop_
_entity.id
_entity.type
_entity.pdbx_description
1 polymer ?
#
loop_
_entity_poly.entity_id
_entity_poly.type
_entity_poly.pdbx_seq_one_letter_code
_entity_poly.pdbx_strand_id
1 'polypeptide(L)'
;MAGLGIRIADLFDGTSGPIVAEPREEVANRNALRLWREASTIAGSPAEKYLVSRGITISSPELRFHPHMPLGPKGAVRFLPAMVAAVRNDAGILALHRSFLDLDKTSLASFDQPRRALGSPGSGAVRFAYPDGGRLGLAEGNETALSAMQMFKVPCWATLGNERFGLATIPESVHQLYLFVDNDAGGHLAEERAREAYACEGRLIVTRRPELTGDDWNDVLMRSVRAAV
;
A
#
# COMPACT_ATOMS: atom_id res chain seq x y z
N MET A 1 -37.57 -8.49 8.17
CA MET A 1 -37.59 -9.40 9.33
C MET A 1 -36.16 -9.50 9.86
N ALA A 2 -35.85 -8.74 10.90
CA ALA A 2 -34.51 -8.73 11.50
C ALA A 2 -34.29 -10.07 12.23
N GLY A 3 -33.22 -10.79 11.86
CA GLY A 3 -32.82 -12.01 12.56
C GLY A 3 -32.43 -11.67 14.00
N LEU A 4 -33.01 -12.40 14.95
CA LEU A 4 -32.69 -12.34 16.37
C LEU A 4 -31.17 -12.52 16.57
N GLY A 5 -30.55 -11.57 17.27
CA GLY A 5 -29.13 -11.60 17.60
C GLY A 5 -28.79 -12.78 18.52
N ILE A 6 -27.63 -13.37 18.30
CA ILE A 6 -27.06 -14.43 19.15
C ILE A 6 -26.66 -13.80 20.48
N ARG A 7 -27.03 -14.43 21.61
CA ARG A 7 -26.65 -13.94 22.94
C ARG A 7 -25.17 -14.23 23.17
N ILE A 8 -24.45 -13.27 23.76
CA ILE A 8 -23.02 -13.38 24.07
C ILE A 8 -22.69 -14.63 24.92
N ALA A 9 -23.62 -15.09 25.77
CA ALA A 9 -23.43 -16.30 26.57
C ALA A 9 -23.38 -17.60 25.73
N ASP A 10 -23.98 -17.59 24.54
CA ASP A 10 -24.01 -18.75 23.62
C ASP A 10 -22.71 -18.85 22.79
N LEU A 11 -21.81 -17.86 22.86
CA LEU A 11 -20.50 -17.85 22.17
C LEU A 11 -19.35 -18.41 23.02
N PHE A 12 -19.56 -18.64 24.32
CA PHE A 12 -18.52 -19.06 25.26
C PHE A 12 -18.88 -20.37 25.99
N ASP A 13 -19.53 -21.32 25.30
CA ASP A 13 -19.32 -22.71 25.67
C ASP A 13 -17.93 -23.11 25.18
N GLY A 14 -17.10 -23.63 26.09
CA GLY A 14 -15.68 -23.91 25.84
C GLY A 14 -15.42 -25.09 24.91
N THR A 15 -16.31 -25.36 23.95
CA THR A 15 -16.25 -26.52 23.05
C THR A 15 -15.99 -26.16 21.58
N SER A 16 -15.92 -24.86 21.25
CA SER A 16 -15.64 -24.43 19.88
C SER A 16 -14.13 -24.44 19.61
N GLY A 17 -13.70 -25.35 18.73
CA GLY A 17 -12.34 -25.36 18.16
C GLY A 17 -12.00 -24.03 17.46
N PRO A 18 -10.74 -23.84 17.03
CA PRO A 18 -10.31 -22.57 16.43
C PRO A 18 -11.27 -22.17 15.31
N ILE A 19 -11.77 -20.93 15.37
CA ILE A 19 -12.56 -20.33 14.30
C ILE A 19 -11.65 -20.26 13.09
N VAL A 20 -11.74 -21.27 12.21
CA VAL A 20 -11.17 -21.20 10.88
C VAL A 20 -11.96 -20.10 10.18
N ALA A 21 -11.34 -18.92 10.04
CA ALA A 21 -11.92 -17.85 9.25
C ALA A 21 -12.05 -18.39 7.83
N GLU A 22 -13.28 -18.72 7.41
CA GLU A 22 -13.50 -19.17 6.04
C GLU A 22 -12.97 -18.10 5.08
N PRO A 23 -12.25 -18.48 4.01
CA PRO A 23 -11.76 -17.54 3.02
C PRO A 23 -12.95 -16.73 2.49
N ARG A 24 -13.05 -15.47 2.89
CA ARG A 24 -14.02 -14.56 2.28
C ARG A 24 -13.58 -14.31 0.86
N GLU A 25 -14.44 -14.61 -0.09
CA GLU A 25 -14.22 -14.27 -1.49
C GLU A 25 -14.01 -12.74 -1.61
N GLU A 26 -12.79 -12.34 -1.97
CA GLU A 26 -12.47 -10.94 -2.16
C GLU A 26 -13.00 -10.49 -3.52
N VAL A 27 -14.01 -9.63 -3.53
CA VAL A 27 -14.64 -9.13 -4.75
C VAL A 27 -14.23 -7.68 -4.99
N ALA A 28 -14.02 -7.32 -6.26
CA ALA A 28 -13.74 -5.95 -6.66
C ALA A 28 -14.76 -4.94 -6.09
N ASN A 29 -14.25 -3.87 -5.48
CA ASN A 29 -15.07 -2.84 -4.89
C ASN A 29 -15.55 -1.86 -5.95
N ARG A 30 -16.86 -1.89 -6.26
CA ARG A 30 -17.48 -1.06 -7.31
C ARG A 30 -17.26 0.43 -7.10
N ASN A 31 -17.30 0.92 -5.86
CA ASN A 31 -17.11 2.35 -5.59
C ASN A 31 -15.63 2.76 -5.76
N ALA A 32 -14.69 1.93 -5.29
CA ALA A 32 -13.27 2.13 -5.52
C ALA A 32 -12.95 2.15 -7.03
N LEU A 33 -13.49 1.19 -7.78
CA LEU A 33 -13.31 1.12 -9.24
C LEU A 33 -13.90 2.34 -9.96
N ARG A 34 -15.07 2.83 -9.53
CA ARG A 34 -15.68 4.04 -10.10
C ARG A 34 -14.77 5.27 -9.91
N LEU A 35 -14.36 5.54 -8.67
CA LEU A 35 -13.46 6.66 -8.35
C LEU A 35 -12.09 6.52 -9.03
N TRP A 36 -11.58 5.30 -9.19
CA TRP A 36 -10.36 5.02 -9.95
C TRP A 36 -10.47 5.43 -11.42
N ARG A 37 -11.62 5.14 -12.06
CA ARG A 37 -11.89 5.49 -13.46
C ARG A 37 -12.10 6.98 -13.66
N GLU A 38 -12.64 7.68 -12.67
CA GLU A 38 -12.79 9.14 -12.65
C GLU A 38 -11.43 9.86 -12.48
N ALA A 39 -10.43 9.19 -11.89
CA ALA A 39 -9.10 9.74 -11.71
C ALA A 39 -8.30 9.76 -13.03
N SER A 40 -7.51 10.81 -13.22
CA SER A 40 -6.65 11.04 -14.38
C SER A 40 -5.24 10.50 -14.18
N THR A 41 -4.48 10.36 -15.26
CA THR A 41 -3.05 9.98 -15.21
C THR A 41 -2.26 10.96 -14.35
N ILE A 42 -1.17 10.49 -13.73
CA ILE A 42 -0.35 11.33 -12.85
C ILE A 42 0.47 12.39 -13.62
N ALA A 43 0.84 12.11 -14.87
CA ALA A 43 1.66 13.01 -15.69
C ALA A 43 1.00 14.40 -15.85
N GLY A 44 1.75 15.46 -15.58
CA GLY A 44 1.29 16.85 -15.60
C GLY A 44 0.41 17.26 -14.42
N SER A 45 0.13 16.35 -13.49
CA SER A 45 -0.78 16.60 -12.36
C SER A 45 -0.05 17.12 -11.11
N PRO A 46 -0.78 17.71 -10.14
CA PRO A 46 -0.19 18.03 -8.84
C PRO A 46 0.41 16.84 -8.08
N ALA A 47 -0.09 15.63 -8.32
CA ALA A 47 0.46 14.43 -7.71
C ALA A 47 1.85 14.08 -8.27
N GLU A 48 2.11 14.35 -9.56
CA GLU A 48 3.48 14.22 -10.10
C GLU A 48 4.42 15.22 -9.47
N LYS A 49 4.01 16.49 -9.34
CA LYS A 49 4.81 17.52 -8.65
C LYS A 49 5.15 17.12 -7.21
N TYR A 50 4.18 16.51 -6.51
CA TYR A 50 4.39 15.96 -5.18
C TYR A 50 5.43 14.81 -5.17
N LEU A 51 5.36 13.85 -6.09
CA LEU A 51 6.37 12.79 -6.17
C LEU A 51 7.76 13.32 -6.51
N VAL A 52 7.85 14.29 -7.43
CA VAL A 52 9.10 14.95 -7.80
C VAL A 52 9.69 15.72 -6.63
N SER A 53 8.88 16.39 -5.81
CA SER A 53 9.35 17.06 -4.59
C SER A 53 9.86 16.08 -3.52
N ARG A 54 9.50 14.80 -3.66
CA ARG A 54 10.00 13.65 -2.88
C ARG A 54 11.13 12.89 -3.59
N GLY A 55 11.74 13.45 -4.63
CA GLY A 55 12.87 12.85 -5.37
C GLY A 55 12.48 11.66 -6.27
N ILE A 56 11.19 11.33 -6.36
CA ILE A 56 10.66 10.22 -7.14
C ILE A 56 10.37 10.72 -8.55
N THR A 57 11.08 10.16 -9.52
CA THR A 57 10.99 10.54 -10.95
C THR A 57 10.35 9.47 -11.81
N ILE A 58 10.22 8.25 -11.28
CA ILE A 58 9.49 7.16 -11.93
C ILE A 58 7.99 7.30 -11.69
N SER A 59 7.19 6.82 -12.65
CA SER A 59 5.73 6.78 -12.55
C SER A 59 5.21 5.36 -12.77
N SER A 60 3.97 5.13 -12.35
CA SER A 60 3.27 3.85 -12.55
C SER A 60 1.81 4.12 -12.90
N PRO A 61 1.19 3.33 -13.79
CA PRO A 61 -0.25 3.42 -14.07
C PRO A 61 -1.12 3.08 -12.84
N GLU A 62 -0.53 2.52 -11.80
CA GLU A 62 -1.16 2.28 -10.49
C GLU A 62 -1.29 3.54 -9.63
N LEU A 63 -0.76 4.68 -10.10
CA LEU A 63 -0.99 5.99 -9.52
C LEU A 63 -1.77 6.90 -10.46
N ARG A 64 -2.74 7.59 -9.88
CA ARG A 64 -3.59 8.57 -10.56
C ARG A 64 -3.79 9.80 -9.69
N PHE A 65 -4.29 10.86 -10.31
CA PHE A 65 -4.70 12.08 -9.63
C PHE A 65 -6.21 12.26 -9.73
N HIS A 66 -6.84 12.59 -8.60
CA HIS A 66 -8.27 12.91 -8.56
C HIS A 66 -8.46 14.29 -7.89
N PRO A 67 -8.94 15.31 -8.62
CA PRO A 67 -9.05 16.67 -8.08
C PRO A 67 -10.14 16.83 -7.01
N HIS A 68 -11.13 15.93 -7.00
CA HIS A 68 -12.30 16.01 -6.13
C HIS A 68 -12.56 14.70 -5.37
N MET A 69 -11.53 14.15 -4.70
CA MET A 69 -11.62 12.85 -4.03
C MET A 69 -12.43 12.97 -2.72
N PRO A 70 -13.47 12.15 -2.49
CA PRO A 70 -14.27 12.20 -1.26
C PRO A 70 -13.44 11.88 -0.01
N LEU A 71 -13.73 12.56 1.10
CA LEU A 71 -13.17 12.38 2.43
C LEU A 71 -14.29 12.52 3.48
N GLY A 72 -14.37 11.57 4.41
CA GLY A 72 -15.33 11.60 5.52
C GLY A 72 -16.60 10.76 5.26
N PRO A 73 -17.47 10.66 6.28
CA PRO A 73 -18.66 9.83 6.24
C PRO A 73 -19.79 10.46 5.42
N LYS A 74 -20.79 9.65 5.06
CA LYS A 74 -22.02 10.11 4.39
C LYS A 74 -22.69 11.22 5.22
N GLY A 75 -23.06 12.31 4.58
CA GLY A 75 -23.67 13.49 5.23
C GLY A 75 -22.68 14.56 5.68
N ALA A 76 -21.38 14.27 5.71
CA ALA A 76 -20.32 15.24 6.02
C ALA A 76 -19.12 15.10 5.07
N VAL A 77 -19.38 14.65 3.83
CA VAL A 77 -18.34 14.40 2.83
C VAL A 77 -17.73 15.72 2.39
N ARG A 78 -16.40 15.82 2.54
CA ARG A 78 -15.58 16.86 1.92
C ARG A 78 -14.92 16.28 0.68
N PHE A 79 -14.54 17.15 -0.25
CA PHE A 79 -13.82 16.73 -1.44
C PHE A 79 -12.52 17.50 -1.52
N LEU A 80 -11.42 16.77 -1.71
CA LEU A 80 -10.08 17.31 -1.72
C LEU A 80 -9.27 16.67 -2.86
N PRO A 81 -8.27 17.37 -3.41
CA PRO A 81 -7.37 16.78 -4.37
C PRO A 81 -6.54 15.68 -3.72
N ALA A 82 -6.36 14.56 -4.43
CA ALA A 82 -5.59 13.43 -3.91
C ALA A 82 -4.79 12.73 -5.01
N MET A 83 -3.59 12.28 -4.64
CA MET A 83 -2.95 11.15 -5.32
C MET A 83 -3.66 9.87 -4.89
N VAL A 84 -3.94 8.99 -5.85
CA VAL A 84 -4.72 7.78 -5.67
C VAL A 84 -3.88 6.60 -6.13
N ALA A 85 -3.74 5.61 -5.27
CA ALA A 85 -3.12 4.34 -5.59
C ALA A 85 -4.17 3.22 -5.57
N ALA A 86 -4.19 2.39 -6.61
CA ALA A 86 -5.11 1.26 -6.67
C ALA A 86 -4.55 0.08 -5.87
N VAL A 87 -5.32 -0.37 -4.87
CA VAL A 87 -5.01 -1.57 -4.10
C VAL A 87 -5.76 -2.73 -4.73
N ARG A 88 -5.02 -3.71 -5.24
CA ARG A 88 -5.60 -4.80 -6.03
C ARG A 88 -4.93 -6.14 -5.80
N ASN A 89 -5.71 -7.18 -6.06
CA ASN A 89 -5.24 -8.54 -6.28
C ASN A 89 -5.81 -9.04 -7.63
N ASP A 90 -5.82 -10.35 -7.84
CA ASP A 90 -6.27 -10.95 -9.09
C ASP A 90 -7.79 -10.86 -9.28
N ALA A 91 -8.56 -10.58 -8.23
CA ALA A 91 -9.99 -10.28 -8.32
C ALA A 91 -10.29 -8.85 -8.78
N GLY A 92 -9.28 -7.96 -8.81
CA GLY A 92 -9.39 -6.57 -9.26
C GLY A 92 -9.12 -5.55 -8.15
N ILE A 93 -9.66 -4.33 -8.32
CA ILE A 93 -9.46 -3.24 -7.36
C ILE A 93 -10.34 -3.45 -6.14
N LEU A 94 -9.72 -3.67 -4.98
CA LEU A 94 -10.39 -3.91 -3.70
C LEU A 94 -10.56 -2.61 -2.89
N ALA A 95 -9.57 -1.72 -2.98
CA ALA A 95 -9.55 -0.45 -2.28
C ALA A 95 -8.75 0.61 -3.04
N LEU A 96 -8.88 1.85 -2.60
CA LEU A 96 -7.99 2.95 -2.99
C LEU A 96 -7.23 3.44 -1.78
N HIS A 97 -5.93 3.65 -1.95
CA HIS A 97 -5.16 4.45 -1.02
C HIS A 97 -5.11 5.89 -1.51
N ARG A 98 -5.57 6.83 -0.69
CA ARG A 98 -5.70 8.24 -1.03
C ARG A 98 -4.67 9.03 -0.22
N SER A 99 -3.75 9.70 -0.88
CA SER A 99 -2.88 10.70 -0.27
C SER A 99 -3.41 12.08 -0.64
N PHE A 100 -4.11 12.74 0.29
CA PHE A 100 -4.68 14.06 0.07
C PHE A 100 -3.57 15.11 0.01
N LEU A 101 -3.67 16.03 -0.95
CA LEU A 101 -2.60 16.97 -1.28
C LEU A 101 -2.99 18.41 -0.92
N ASP A 102 -2.00 19.19 -0.51
CA ASP A 102 -2.02 20.65 -0.48
C ASP A 102 -1.41 21.13 -1.81
N LEU A 103 -2.24 21.72 -2.67
CA LEU A 103 -1.82 22.11 -4.02
C LEU A 103 -0.85 23.30 -4.02
N ASP A 104 -0.94 24.17 -3.01
CA ASP A 104 -0.10 25.36 -2.92
C ASP A 104 1.29 24.99 -2.38
N LYS A 105 1.35 24.03 -1.46
CA LYS A 105 2.61 23.61 -0.81
C LYS A 105 3.31 22.44 -1.48
N THR A 106 2.69 21.80 -2.48
CA THR A 106 3.21 20.58 -3.11
C THR A 106 3.56 19.51 -2.05
N SER A 107 2.65 19.35 -1.09
CA SER A 107 2.81 18.46 0.07
C SER A 107 1.54 17.65 0.32
N LEU A 108 1.57 16.79 1.33
CA LEU A 108 0.34 16.26 1.89
C LEU A 108 -0.50 17.39 2.51
N ALA A 109 -1.82 17.21 2.47
CA ALA A 109 -2.76 18.13 3.07
C ALA A 109 -2.56 18.25 4.60
N SER A 110 -2.76 19.45 5.13
CA SER A 110 -2.56 19.76 6.55
C SER A 110 -3.78 19.38 7.40
N PHE A 111 -3.96 18.08 7.66
CA PHE A 111 -4.91 17.55 8.65
C PHE A 111 -4.45 16.20 9.17
N ASP A 112 -5.07 15.70 10.25
CA ASP A 112 -4.68 14.44 10.85
C ASP A 112 -4.83 13.25 9.89
N GLN A 113 -3.75 12.48 9.75
CA GLN A 113 -3.62 11.32 8.88
C GLN A 113 -4.17 11.60 7.44
N PRO A 114 -3.43 12.37 6.62
CA PRO A 114 -3.85 12.75 5.26
C PRO A 114 -3.77 11.60 4.24
N ARG A 115 -3.37 10.40 4.69
CA ARG A 115 -3.37 9.15 3.94
C ARG A 115 -4.52 8.28 4.42
N ARG A 116 -5.41 7.85 3.51
CA ARG A 116 -6.65 7.14 3.86
C ARG A 116 -6.99 6.06 2.84
N ALA A 117 -7.30 4.86 3.33
CA ALA A 117 -7.92 3.82 2.51
C ALA A 117 -9.41 4.12 2.24
N LEU A 118 -9.92 3.70 1.08
CA LEU A 118 -11.34 3.61 0.74
C LEU A 118 -11.63 2.20 0.26
N GLY A 119 -12.43 1.45 1.01
CA GLY A 119 -12.62 0.01 0.82
C GLY A 119 -11.73 -0.80 1.77
N SER A 120 -11.91 -2.12 1.75
CA SER A 120 -11.05 -3.05 2.50
C SER A 120 -9.94 -3.53 1.56
N PRO A 121 -8.66 -3.32 1.90
CA PRO A 121 -7.57 -3.70 1.02
C PRO A 121 -7.34 -5.22 0.97
N GLY A 122 -7.81 -6.01 1.95
CA GLY A 122 -7.75 -7.48 1.91
C GLY A 122 -6.33 -8.00 1.70
N SER A 123 -6.18 -8.97 0.78
CA SER A 123 -4.90 -9.47 0.24
C SER A 123 -4.28 -8.57 -0.84
N GLY A 124 -4.91 -7.43 -1.15
CA GLY A 124 -4.47 -6.50 -2.17
C GLY A 124 -3.24 -5.68 -1.76
N ALA A 125 -2.48 -5.31 -2.79
CA ALA A 125 -1.34 -4.40 -2.69
C ALA A 125 -1.40 -3.39 -3.85
N VAL A 126 -0.63 -2.30 -3.75
CA VAL A 126 -0.39 -1.41 -4.89
C VAL A 126 0.72 -2.02 -5.73
N ARG A 127 0.39 -2.55 -6.90
CA ARG A 127 1.31 -3.37 -7.72
C ARG A 127 2.06 -2.51 -8.77
N PHE A 128 2.99 -1.64 -8.36
CA PHE A 128 3.57 -0.62 -9.26
C PHE A 128 4.24 -1.16 -10.54
N ALA A 129 4.78 -2.37 -10.47
CA ALA A 129 5.37 -3.08 -11.60
C ALA A 129 5.12 -4.60 -11.46
N TYR A 130 5.11 -5.30 -12.58
CA TYR A 130 5.09 -6.77 -12.58
C TYR A 130 6.44 -7.33 -12.10
N PRO A 131 6.46 -8.50 -11.44
CA PRO A 131 7.71 -9.19 -11.17
C PRO A 131 8.55 -9.37 -12.43
N ASP A 132 9.86 -9.23 -12.31
CA ASP A 132 10.81 -9.33 -13.42
C ASP A 132 12.01 -10.20 -13.04
N GLY A 133 12.35 -11.16 -13.92
CA GLY A 133 13.37 -12.17 -13.64
C GLY A 133 13.11 -12.94 -12.34
N GLY A 134 11.84 -13.10 -11.95
CA GLY A 134 11.41 -13.71 -10.69
C GLY A 134 11.79 -12.94 -9.42
N ARG A 135 12.08 -11.64 -9.55
CA ARG A 135 12.30 -10.71 -8.45
C ARG A 135 11.07 -9.84 -8.22
N LEU A 136 10.74 -9.63 -6.96
CA LEU A 136 9.71 -8.68 -6.53
C LEU A 136 10.12 -8.08 -5.18
N GLY A 137 9.81 -6.81 -4.98
CA GLY A 137 9.98 -6.10 -3.72
C GLY A 137 8.64 -5.81 -3.05
N LEU A 138 8.61 -5.78 -1.72
CA LEU A 138 7.52 -5.23 -0.91
C LEU A 138 8.05 -4.05 -0.10
N ALA A 139 7.25 -2.99 0.00
CA ALA A 139 7.51 -1.88 0.91
C ALA A 139 6.21 -1.44 1.61
N GLU A 140 6.33 -0.70 2.71
CA GLU A 140 5.19 -0.26 3.51
C GLU A 140 4.35 0.79 2.77
N GLY A 141 4.96 1.90 2.36
CA GLY A 141 4.30 3.02 1.68
C GLY A 141 4.51 3.08 0.15
N ASN A 142 3.70 3.89 -0.52
CA ASN A 142 3.84 4.15 -1.95
C ASN A 142 5.18 4.82 -2.28
N GLU A 143 5.56 5.83 -1.51
CA GLU A 143 6.80 6.59 -1.69
C GLU A 143 8.03 5.71 -1.41
N THR A 144 7.98 4.90 -0.35
CA THR A 144 9.02 3.90 -0.01
C THR A 144 9.21 2.90 -1.14
N ALA A 145 8.11 2.32 -1.66
CA ALA A 145 8.16 1.37 -2.77
C ALA A 145 8.74 1.97 -4.06
N LEU A 146 8.30 3.18 -4.45
CA LEU A 146 8.81 3.87 -5.64
C LEU A 146 10.27 4.26 -5.46
N SER A 147 10.66 4.71 -4.27
CA SER A 147 12.05 5.08 -3.96
C SER A 147 12.96 3.86 -4.06
N ALA A 148 12.55 2.74 -3.46
CA ALA A 148 13.28 1.48 -3.56
C ALA A 148 13.37 0.99 -5.01
N MET A 149 12.28 1.04 -5.77
CA MET A 149 12.29 0.66 -7.19
C MET A 149 13.23 1.55 -8.01
N GLN A 150 13.26 2.86 -7.74
CA GLN A 150 14.16 3.81 -8.42
C GLN A 150 15.63 3.53 -8.08
N MET A 151 15.95 3.23 -6.83
CA MET A 151 17.33 3.03 -6.35
C MET A 151 17.87 1.63 -6.70
N PHE A 152 17.09 0.58 -6.46
CA PHE A 152 17.55 -0.81 -6.53
C PHE A 152 17.18 -1.52 -7.83
N LYS A 153 16.35 -0.91 -8.68
CA LYS A 153 15.89 -1.49 -9.95
C LYS A 153 15.22 -2.86 -9.77
N VAL A 154 14.51 -3.03 -8.66
CA VAL A 154 13.68 -4.21 -8.35
C VAL A 154 12.20 -3.78 -8.45
N PRO A 155 11.36 -4.47 -9.25
CA PRO A 155 9.92 -4.20 -9.28
C PRO A 155 9.34 -4.27 -7.87
N CYS A 156 8.53 -3.30 -7.45
CA CYS A 156 8.11 -3.20 -6.06
C CYS A 156 6.61 -2.96 -5.91
N TRP A 157 6.00 -3.56 -4.90
CA TRP A 157 4.61 -3.33 -4.50
C TRP A 157 4.57 -2.65 -3.13
N ALA A 158 3.57 -1.80 -2.90
CA ALA A 158 3.29 -1.25 -1.57
C ALA A 158 2.17 -2.01 -0.86
N THR A 159 2.43 -2.42 0.38
CA THR A 159 1.48 -3.18 1.23
C THR A 159 0.50 -2.27 1.98
N LEU A 160 0.87 -0.99 2.16
CA LEU A 160 0.12 0.07 2.84
C LEU A 160 -0.10 -0.18 4.32
N GLY A 161 0.94 -0.67 4.98
CA GLY A 161 0.98 -0.93 6.42
C GLY A 161 1.97 -2.05 6.76
N ASN A 162 2.70 -1.89 7.86
CA ASN A 162 3.68 -2.87 8.34
C ASN A 162 3.02 -4.22 8.66
N GLU A 163 1.82 -4.20 9.23
CA GLU A 163 1.02 -5.38 9.55
C GLU A 163 0.53 -6.15 8.32
N ARG A 164 0.56 -5.51 7.15
CA ARG A 164 0.04 -6.08 5.89
C ARG A 164 1.10 -6.81 5.07
N PHE A 165 2.35 -6.84 5.53
CA PHE A 165 3.44 -7.49 4.81
C PHE A 165 3.23 -8.98 4.55
N GLY A 166 2.43 -9.69 5.35
CA GLY A 166 2.11 -11.10 5.13
C GLY A 166 0.82 -11.36 4.33
N LEU A 167 0.12 -10.32 3.85
CA LEU A 167 -1.22 -10.46 3.27
C LEU A 167 -1.24 -10.43 1.74
N ALA A 168 -0.22 -9.86 1.10
CA ALA A 168 -0.16 -9.78 -0.36
C ALA A 168 -0.02 -11.17 -0.99
N THR A 169 -0.79 -11.46 -2.04
CA THR A 169 -0.60 -12.70 -2.83
C THR A 169 0.64 -12.58 -3.71
N ILE A 170 1.72 -13.27 -3.33
CA ILE A 170 2.99 -13.27 -4.09
C ILE A 170 2.93 -14.33 -5.20
N PRO A 171 3.13 -13.95 -6.47
CA PRO A 171 3.13 -14.91 -7.58
C PRO A 171 4.17 -16.01 -7.40
N GLU A 172 3.84 -17.24 -7.81
CA GLU A 172 4.74 -18.40 -7.71
C GLU A 172 6.04 -18.20 -8.50
N SER A 173 6.01 -17.39 -9.57
CA SER A 173 7.19 -17.03 -10.36
C SER A 173 8.26 -16.25 -9.58
N VAL A 174 7.91 -15.71 -8.39
CA VAL A 174 8.83 -14.97 -7.53
C VAL A 174 9.64 -15.92 -6.66
N HIS A 175 10.93 -16.05 -6.99
CA HIS A 175 11.92 -16.81 -6.23
C HIS A 175 12.89 -15.89 -5.46
N GLN A 176 12.86 -14.58 -5.69
CA GLN A 176 13.59 -13.59 -4.88
C GLN A 176 12.63 -12.48 -4.43
N LEU A 177 12.28 -12.49 -3.14
CA LEU A 177 11.43 -11.48 -2.52
C LEU A 177 12.28 -10.50 -1.71
N TYR A 178 12.30 -9.24 -2.13
CA TYR A 178 12.98 -8.17 -1.43
C TYR A 178 12.01 -7.49 -0.45
N LEU A 179 12.42 -7.32 0.80
CA LEU A 179 11.66 -6.58 1.80
C LEU A 179 12.34 -5.23 2.03
N PHE A 180 11.78 -4.17 1.45
CA PHE A 180 12.20 -2.79 1.66
C PHE A 180 11.44 -2.22 2.85
N VAL A 181 11.93 -2.56 4.05
CA VAL A 181 11.31 -2.17 5.31
C VAL A 181 11.97 -0.93 5.87
N ASP A 182 11.21 -0.15 6.63
CA ASP A 182 11.72 1.02 7.34
C ASP A 182 12.64 0.60 8.49
N ASN A 183 13.52 1.48 8.93
CA ASN A 183 14.46 1.17 10.00
C ASN A 183 13.89 1.50 11.39
N ASP A 184 12.76 0.89 11.73
CA ASP A 184 12.05 1.08 12.98
C ASP A 184 11.39 -0.22 13.49
N ALA A 185 10.64 -0.11 14.60
CA ALA A 185 9.90 -1.24 15.16
C ALA A 185 8.84 -1.81 14.20
N GLY A 186 8.24 -0.96 13.37
CA GLY A 186 7.29 -1.37 12.34
C GLY A 186 7.95 -2.20 11.25
N GLY A 187 9.15 -1.81 10.81
CA GLY A 187 9.93 -2.55 9.82
C GLY A 187 10.45 -3.89 10.33
N HIS A 188 10.64 -4.06 11.64
CA HIS A 188 10.90 -5.39 12.24
C HIS A 188 9.66 -6.29 12.16
N LEU A 189 8.49 -5.77 12.55
CA LEU A 189 7.21 -6.49 12.43
C LEU A 189 6.92 -6.88 10.98
N ALA A 190 7.14 -5.97 10.04
CA ALA A 190 6.96 -6.19 8.60
C ALA A 190 7.81 -7.37 8.09
N GLU A 191 9.09 -7.42 8.49
CA GLU A 191 9.97 -8.54 8.13
C GLU A 191 9.48 -9.86 8.73
N GLU A 192 9.11 -9.88 10.01
CA GLU A 192 8.59 -11.08 10.68
C GLU A 192 7.37 -11.64 9.95
N ARG A 193 6.38 -10.78 9.66
CA ARG A 193 5.15 -11.17 8.95
C ARG A 193 5.40 -11.67 7.54
N ALA A 194 6.28 -11.01 6.79
CA ALA A 194 6.63 -11.46 5.46
C ALA A 194 7.35 -12.81 5.46
N ARG A 195 8.26 -13.04 6.42
CA ARG A 195 8.95 -14.33 6.55
C ARG A 195 8.00 -15.44 6.94
N GLU A 196 7.11 -15.19 7.91
CA GLU A 196 6.07 -16.12 8.33
C GLU A 196 5.16 -16.52 7.15
N ALA A 197 4.74 -15.55 6.34
CA ALA A 197 3.80 -15.79 5.24
C ALA A 197 4.44 -16.38 3.97
N TYR A 198 5.69 -16.03 3.67
CA TYR A 198 6.26 -16.27 2.34
C TYR A 198 7.47 -17.19 2.30
N ALA A 199 7.96 -17.67 3.45
CA ALA A 199 9.01 -18.67 3.48
C ALA A 199 8.51 -19.97 2.81
N CYS A 200 9.14 -20.35 1.71
CA CYS A 200 8.90 -21.61 1.04
C CYS A 200 10.17 -22.09 0.35
N GLU A 201 10.22 -23.37 0.01
CA GLU A 201 11.33 -23.94 -0.75
C GLU A 201 11.51 -23.18 -2.08
N GLY A 202 12.76 -22.91 -2.45
CA GLY A 202 13.09 -22.19 -3.69
C GLY A 202 12.90 -20.67 -3.66
N ARG A 203 12.37 -20.07 -2.58
CA ARG A 203 12.26 -18.60 -2.44
C ARG A 203 13.28 -18.03 -1.45
N LEU A 204 14.11 -17.12 -1.94
CA LEU A 204 15.01 -16.31 -1.14
C LEU A 204 14.32 -15.00 -0.71
N ILE A 205 14.32 -14.72 0.60
CA ILE A 205 13.83 -13.45 1.16
C ILE A 205 15.02 -12.58 1.58
N VAL A 206 15.17 -11.42 0.93
CA VAL A 206 16.26 -10.46 1.16
C VAL A 206 15.70 -9.19 1.78
N THR A 207 16.06 -8.90 3.02
CA THR A 207 15.63 -7.67 3.69
C THR A 207 16.63 -6.54 3.48
N ARG A 208 16.12 -5.36 3.14
CA ARG A 208 16.88 -4.12 2.96
C ARG A 208 16.29 -3.06 3.87
N ARG A 209 17.14 -2.51 4.75
CA ARG A 209 16.83 -1.40 5.65
C ARG A 209 17.69 -0.19 5.34
N PRO A 210 17.16 1.03 5.50
CA PRO A 210 17.96 2.25 5.60
C PRO A 210 19.03 2.14 6.70
N GLU A 211 20.13 2.88 6.54
CA GLU A 211 21.23 2.85 7.51
C GLU A 211 20.88 3.56 8.83
N LEU A 212 20.17 4.70 8.77
CA LEU A 212 19.83 5.46 9.96
C LEU A 212 18.50 4.96 10.53
N THR A 213 18.44 4.86 11.86
CA THR A 213 17.24 4.49 12.59
C THR A 213 16.13 5.54 12.40
N GLY A 214 14.92 5.07 12.15
CA GLY A 214 13.73 5.89 11.92
C GLY A 214 13.51 6.33 10.48
N ASP A 215 14.45 6.06 9.57
CA ASP A 215 14.28 6.38 8.15
C ASP A 215 13.42 5.36 7.41
N ASP A 216 12.75 5.85 6.38
CA ASP A 216 12.24 5.06 5.26
C ASP A 216 13.17 5.16 4.01
N TRP A 217 12.86 4.39 2.95
CA TRP A 217 13.63 4.45 1.70
C TRP A 217 13.46 5.77 0.91
N ASN A 218 12.40 6.54 1.15
CA ASN A 218 12.24 7.85 0.54
C ASN A 218 13.15 8.90 1.20
N ASP A 219 13.40 8.81 2.50
CA ASP A 219 14.38 9.65 3.19
C ASP A 219 15.79 9.43 2.63
N VAL A 220 16.17 8.17 2.39
CA VAL A 220 17.46 7.82 1.75
C VAL A 220 17.54 8.41 0.34
N LEU A 221 16.49 8.25 -0.46
CA LEU A 221 16.44 8.83 -1.80
C LEU A 221 16.59 10.36 -1.76
N MET A 222 15.84 11.03 -0.89
CA MET A 222 15.88 12.49 -0.75
C MET A 222 17.26 13.01 -0.35
N ARG A 223 17.97 12.30 0.54
CA ARG A 223 19.36 12.66 0.88
C ARG A 223 20.30 12.48 -0.31
N SER A 224 20.16 11.41 -1.08
CA SER A 224 21.01 11.21 -2.28
C SER A 224 20.78 12.27 -3.35
N VAL A 225 19.53 12.69 -3.57
CA VAL A 225 19.20 13.79 -4.49
C VAL A 225 19.80 15.12 -4.02
N ARG A 226 19.70 15.43 -2.72
CA ARG A 226 20.27 16.66 -2.15
C ARG A 226 21.80 16.71 -2.22
N ALA A 227 22.47 15.55 -2.11
CA ALA A 227 23.92 15.47 -2.21
C ALA A 227 24.45 15.61 -3.64
N ALA A 228 23.59 15.43 -4.65
CA ALA A 228 23.92 15.51 -6.07
C ALA A 228 23.68 16.91 -6.68
N VAL A 229 23.12 17.84 -5.92
CA VAL A 229 22.87 19.25 -6.29
C VAL A 229 23.92 20.13 -5.65
#